data_AF-A0A7Y3BN58-F1
#
_entry.id   AF-A0A7Y3BN58-F1
#
_cell.length_a   1.000
_cell.length_b   1.000
_cell.length_c   1.000
_cell.angle_alpha   90.00
_cell.angle_beta   90.00
_cell.angle_gamma   90.00
#
_symmetry.space_group_name_H-M   'P 1'
#
loop_
_entity.id
_entity.type
_entity.pdbx_description
1 polymer ?
#
loop_
_entity_poly.entity_id
_entity_poly.type
_entity_poly.pdbx_seq_one_letter_code
_entity_poly.pdbx_strand_id
1 'polypeptide(L)'
;MRRAYAPAFLLLFVLGSCCPPNILTDSLPPGRVGEPYRVALQAECSGGLWWVSGELPPGLSFNSDGIFSGTPRFAGLYFLNVTWEDVFEGDVISSVTRAFDLLILEEGETLAGETELESLSGSGDFVF
;
A
#
# COMPACT_ATOMS: atom_id res chain seq x y z
N MET A 1 -47.81 -41.18 -4.94
CA MET A 1 -46.39 -41.14 -4.56
C MET A 1 -45.77 -39.99 -5.34
N ARG A 2 -45.67 -38.80 -4.74
CA ARG A 2 -45.25 -37.58 -5.43
C ARG A 2 -43.82 -37.22 -5.02
N ARG A 3 -43.02 -36.85 -6.03
CA ARG A 3 -41.72 -36.18 -6.02
C ARG A 3 -40.50 -37.06 -5.74
N ALA A 4 -39.94 -37.58 -6.83
CA ALA A 4 -38.52 -37.90 -6.93
C ALA A 4 -37.90 -36.93 -7.95
N TYR A 5 -37.32 -35.84 -7.45
CA TYR A 5 -36.23 -35.10 -8.10
C TYR A 5 -35.74 -34.03 -7.11
N ALA A 6 -34.64 -34.30 -6.44
CA ALA A 6 -33.74 -33.24 -6.00
C ALA A 6 -32.50 -33.43 -6.88
N PRO A 7 -32.16 -32.50 -7.79
CA PRO A 7 -30.80 -32.49 -8.27
C PRO A 7 -29.98 -32.12 -7.04
N ALA A 8 -29.26 -33.10 -6.49
CA ALA A 8 -28.15 -32.80 -5.61
C ALA A 8 -27.19 -31.99 -6.48
N PHE A 9 -27.39 -30.69 -6.47
CA PHE A 9 -26.60 -29.70 -7.17
C PHE A 9 -25.18 -29.99 -6.72
N LEU A 10 -24.39 -30.44 -7.69
CA LEU A 10 -22.98 -30.74 -7.58
C LEU A 10 -22.39 -29.71 -6.62
N LEU A 11 -22.07 -30.13 -5.41
CA LEU A 11 -21.32 -29.32 -4.47
C LEU A 11 -19.95 -29.29 -5.13
N LEU A 12 -19.78 -28.34 -6.06
CA LEU A 12 -18.52 -27.98 -6.65
C LEU A 12 -17.70 -27.59 -5.44
N PHE A 13 -16.94 -28.56 -4.95
CA PHE A 13 -15.91 -28.38 -3.99
C PHE A 13 -14.86 -27.60 -4.76
N VAL A 14 -15.09 -26.30 -4.90
CA VAL A 14 -14.09 -25.37 -5.36
C VAL A 14 -12.96 -25.60 -4.36
N LEU A 15 -11.86 -26.17 -4.83
CA LEU A 15 -10.60 -26.18 -4.10
C LEU A 15 -10.13 -24.71 -4.09
N GLY A 16 -10.92 -23.86 -3.44
CA GLY A 16 -10.98 -22.43 -3.63
C GLY A 16 -9.73 -21.82 -3.10
N SER A 17 -8.94 -21.29 -4.03
CA SER A 17 -7.64 -20.67 -3.81
C SER A 17 -6.54 -21.70 -3.52
N CYS A 18 -5.55 -21.79 -4.42
CA CYS A 18 -4.30 -22.54 -4.19
C CYS A 18 -3.48 -21.97 -3.02
N CYS A 19 -3.89 -20.82 -2.51
CA CYS A 19 -3.17 -19.96 -1.59
C CYS A 19 -4.20 -19.14 -0.80
N PRO A 20 -4.01 -18.99 0.53
CA PRO A 20 -4.85 -18.08 1.31
C PRO A 20 -4.64 -16.63 0.81
N PRO A 21 -5.68 -15.79 0.78
CA PRO A 21 -5.53 -14.38 0.43
C PRO A 21 -4.69 -13.68 1.49
N ASN A 22 -3.46 -13.31 1.14
CA ASN A 22 -2.53 -12.67 2.07
C ASN A 22 -1.70 -11.59 1.37
N ILE A 23 -1.63 -10.40 1.98
CA ILE A 23 -0.85 -9.28 1.49
C ILE A 23 0.47 -9.26 2.25
N LEU A 24 1.58 -9.51 1.55
CA LEU A 24 2.93 -9.60 2.10
C LEU A 24 3.53 -8.22 2.42
N THR A 25 3.02 -7.16 1.80
CA THR A 25 3.48 -5.82 2.09
C THR A 25 3.01 -5.37 3.47
N ASP A 26 3.95 -5.10 4.36
CA ASP A 26 3.64 -4.74 5.75
C ASP A 26 3.40 -3.25 5.98
N SER A 27 4.16 -2.40 5.28
CA SER A 27 4.06 -0.95 5.37
C SER A 27 4.44 -0.31 4.04
N LEU A 28 3.97 0.92 3.83
CA LEU A 28 4.36 1.73 2.68
C LEU A 28 5.54 2.63 3.09
N PRO A 29 6.59 2.74 2.26
CA PRO A 29 7.65 3.70 2.52
C PRO A 29 7.09 5.13 2.43
N PRO A 30 7.62 6.07 3.23
CA PRO A 30 7.18 7.45 3.16
C PRO A 30 7.50 8.07 1.79
N GLY A 31 6.58 8.88 1.28
CA GLY A 31 6.79 9.69 0.08
C GLY A 31 7.20 11.12 0.42
N ARG A 32 7.56 11.90 -0.60
CA ARG A 32 7.91 13.31 -0.49
C ARG A 32 7.16 14.13 -1.51
N VAL A 33 6.68 15.30 -1.12
CA VAL A 33 6.02 16.24 -2.03
C VAL A 33 6.97 16.58 -3.18
N GLY A 34 6.46 16.55 -4.41
CA GLY A 34 7.23 16.85 -5.62
C GLY A 34 8.13 15.73 -6.13
N GLU A 35 8.35 14.66 -5.35
CA GLU A 35 9.16 13.51 -5.78
C GLU A 35 8.30 12.39 -6.39
N PRO A 36 8.80 11.69 -7.43
CA PRO A 36 8.09 10.55 -8.01
C PRO A 36 8.04 9.40 -7.00
N TYR A 37 6.83 8.97 -6.67
CA TYR A 37 6.57 7.84 -5.79
C TYR A 37 6.12 6.64 -6.62
N ARG A 38 6.79 5.48 -6.44
CA ARG A 38 6.43 4.23 -7.11
C ARG A 38 6.66 3.04 -6.20
N VAL A 39 5.59 2.36 -5.80
CA VAL A 39 5.64 1.19 -4.92
C VAL A 39 4.67 0.13 -5.44
N ALA A 40 5.15 -1.10 -5.59
CA ALA A 40 4.32 -2.25 -5.94
C ALA A 40 4.04 -3.09 -4.69
N LEU A 41 2.77 -3.41 -4.48
CA LEU A 41 2.34 -4.33 -3.43
C LEU A 41 2.57 -5.77 -3.86
N GLN A 42 2.79 -6.63 -2.88
CA GLN A 42 2.97 -8.06 -3.08
C GLN A 42 1.88 -8.83 -2.34
N ALA A 43 1.25 -9.74 -3.06
CA ALA A 43 0.36 -10.75 -2.50
C ALA A 43 1.07 -12.10 -2.54
N GLU A 44 0.68 -13.01 -1.65
CA GLU A 44 1.18 -14.38 -1.63
C GLU A 44 0.81 -15.14 -2.91
N CYS A 45 -0.25 -14.69 -3.59
CA CYS A 45 -0.68 -15.23 -4.87
C CYS A 45 -0.67 -14.21 -6.00
N SER A 46 -0.35 -14.72 -7.19
CA SER A 46 -0.39 -13.96 -8.44
C SER A 46 -1.74 -14.11 -9.14
N GLY A 47 -2.19 -13.07 -9.84
CA GLY A 47 -3.40 -13.13 -10.68
C GLY A 47 -4.68 -12.57 -10.04
N GLY A 48 -4.61 -12.12 -8.78
CA GLY A 48 -5.71 -11.38 -8.15
C GLY A 48 -5.78 -9.91 -8.61
N LEU A 49 -6.92 -9.28 -8.33
CA LEU A 49 -7.17 -7.87 -8.59
C LEU A 49 -6.90 -7.03 -7.34
N TRP A 50 -6.28 -5.88 -7.53
CA TRP A 50 -6.04 -4.92 -6.45
C TRP A 50 -7.03 -3.77 -6.48
N TRP A 51 -7.46 -3.37 -5.30
CA TRP A 51 -8.32 -2.21 -5.08
C TRP A 51 -7.76 -1.36 -3.96
N VAL A 52 -7.94 -0.05 -4.05
CA VAL A 52 -7.63 0.86 -2.95
C VAL A 52 -8.84 1.74 -2.67
N SER A 53 -9.07 2.00 -1.39
CA SER A 53 -10.08 2.92 -0.90
C SER A 53 -9.49 3.78 0.21
N GLY A 54 -10.09 4.93 0.49
CA GLY A 54 -9.59 5.89 1.48
C GLY A 54 -9.05 7.17 0.86
N GLU A 55 -8.28 7.92 1.64
CA GLU A 55 -7.77 9.23 1.24
C GLU A 55 -6.42 9.05 0.55
N LEU A 56 -6.40 9.00 -0.79
CA LEU A 56 -5.15 9.00 -1.55
C LEU A 56 -4.53 10.41 -1.54
N PRO A 57 -3.20 10.53 -1.40
CA PRO A 57 -2.54 11.81 -1.56
C PRO A 57 -2.83 12.39 -2.96
N PRO A 58 -3.18 13.67 -3.09
CA PRO A 58 -3.43 14.26 -4.40
C PRO A 58 -2.21 14.15 -5.32
N GLY A 59 -2.41 13.58 -6.51
CA GLY A 59 -1.33 13.31 -7.48
C GLY A 59 -0.76 11.90 -7.43
N LEU A 60 -1.17 11.08 -6.45
CA LEU A 60 -0.95 9.63 -6.44
C LEU A 60 -2.14 8.90 -7.06
N SER A 61 -1.85 7.78 -7.72
CA SER A 61 -2.82 6.88 -8.32
C SER A 61 -2.42 5.44 -8.03
N PHE A 62 -3.42 4.57 -7.99
CA PHE A 62 -3.24 3.14 -7.78
C PHE A 62 -3.86 2.37 -8.94
N ASN A 63 -3.16 1.38 -9.47
CA ASN A 63 -3.68 0.53 -10.54
C ASN A 63 -4.11 -0.84 -10.01
N SER A 64 -4.87 -1.56 -10.83
CA SER A 64 -5.33 -2.93 -10.54
C SER A 64 -4.19 -3.95 -10.46
N ASP A 65 -2.97 -3.59 -10.88
CA ASP A 65 -1.76 -4.40 -10.73
C ASP A 65 -1.12 -4.26 -9.33
N GLY A 66 -1.67 -3.42 -8.45
CA GLY A 66 -1.18 -3.24 -7.09
C GLY A 66 -0.06 -2.22 -6.96
N ILE A 67 0.07 -1.30 -7.90
CA ILE A 67 1.15 -0.31 -7.98
C ILE A 67 0.62 1.08 -7.65
N PHE A 68 1.17 1.67 -6.60
CA PHE A 68 1.08 3.11 -6.34
C PHE A 68 2.07 3.83 -7.25
N SER A 69 1.58 4.81 -8.00
CA SER A 69 2.41 5.62 -8.89
C SER A 69 1.91 7.06 -8.96
N GLY A 70 2.83 8.02 -9.04
CA GLY A 70 2.51 9.43 -9.19
C GLY A 70 3.46 10.33 -8.43
N THR A 71 3.07 11.59 -8.25
CA THR A 71 3.83 12.59 -7.51
C THR A 71 2.88 13.24 -6.50
N PRO A 72 3.05 12.99 -5.19
CA PRO A 72 2.20 13.60 -4.18
C PRO A 72 2.44 15.12 -4.14
N ARG A 73 1.36 15.86 -3.93
CA ARG A 73 1.38 17.34 -3.93
C ARG A 73 1.26 17.98 -2.55
N PHE A 74 0.80 17.22 -1.57
CA PHE A 74 0.57 17.71 -0.21
C PHE A 74 1.15 16.72 0.79
N ALA A 75 1.86 17.24 1.79
CA ALA A 75 2.34 16.44 2.89
C ALA A 75 1.19 16.08 3.84
N GLY A 76 1.37 15.00 4.58
CA GLY A 76 0.36 14.50 5.51
C GLY A 76 0.42 13.00 5.72
N LEU A 77 -0.33 12.54 6.71
CA LEU A 77 -0.58 11.13 6.95
C LEU A 77 -1.88 10.73 6.26
N TYR A 78 -1.79 9.72 5.40
CA TYR A 78 -2.92 9.23 4.61
C TYR A 78 -3.24 7.79 5.01
N PHE A 79 -4.51 7.52 5.28
CA PHE A 79 -5.00 6.19 5.65
C PHE A 79 -5.66 5.53 4.44
N LEU A 80 -5.07 4.44 3.98
CA LEU A 80 -5.46 3.70 2.80
C LEU A 80 -5.92 2.31 3.20
N ASN A 81 -7.04 1.84 2.65
CA ASN A 81 -7.47 0.47 2.76
C ASN A 81 -7.27 -0.20 1.40
N VAL A 82 -6.31 -1.10 1.33
CA VAL A 82 -6.03 -1.88 0.13
C VAL A 82 -6.71 -3.23 0.25
N THR A 83 -7.44 -3.61 -0.77
CA THR A 83 -8.08 -4.91 -0.90
C THR A 83 -7.43 -5.69 -2.03
N TRP A 84 -7.08 -6.94 -1.77
CA TRP A 84 -6.67 -7.91 -2.77
C TRP A 84 -7.78 -8.94 -2.92
N GLU A 85 -8.29 -9.09 -4.14
CA GLU A 85 -9.34 -10.05 -4.49
C GLU A 85 -8.75 -11.18 -5.33
N ASP A 86 -8.93 -12.41 -4.88
CA ASP A 86 -8.67 -13.61 -5.67
C ASP A 86 -9.88 -13.85 -6.59
N VAL A 87 -9.61 -13.85 -7.90
CA VAL A 87 -10.63 -13.99 -8.92
C VAL A 87 -10.38 -15.26 -9.71
N PHE A 88 -11.37 -16.16 -9.71
CA PHE A 88 -11.32 -17.41 -10.47
C PHE A 88 -12.50 -17.45 -11.44
N GLU A 89 -12.21 -17.65 -12.73
CA GLU A 89 -13.22 -17.66 -13.81
C GLU A 89 -14.12 -16.41 -13.84
N GLY A 90 -13.62 -15.27 -13.36
CA GLY A 90 -14.36 -14.00 -13.32
C GLY A 90 -15.24 -13.81 -12.08
N ASP A 91 -15.24 -14.75 -11.14
CA ASP A 91 -15.92 -14.65 -9.85
C ASP A 91 -14.92 -14.37 -8.74
N VAL A 92 -15.26 -13.48 -7.81
CA VAL A 92 -14.43 -13.17 -6.63
C VAL A 92 -14.63 -14.30 -5.61
N ILE A 93 -13.62 -15.16 -5.48
CA ILE A 93 -13.70 -16.34 -4.61
C ILE A 93 -13.09 -16.10 -3.23
N SER A 94 -12.25 -15.09 -3.10
CA SER A 94 -11.63 -14.70 -1.83
C SER A 94 -11.19 -13.24 -1.86
N SER A 95 -11.14 -12.60 -0.71
CA SER A 95 -10.65 -11.22 -0.60
C SER A 95 -10.02 -10.96 0.75
N VAL A 96 -8.94 -10.18 0.77
CA VAL A 96 -8.30 -9.69 2.00
C VAL A 96 -8.15 -8.18 1.91
N THR A 97 -8.47 -7.48 3.01
CA THR A 97 -8.28 -6.04 3.12
C THR A 97 -7.26 -5.73 4.20
N ARG A 98 -6.29 -4.88 3.88
CA ARG A 98 -5.26 -4.41 4.79
C ARG A 98 -5.22 -2.88 4.79
N ALA A 99 -5.19 -2.31 5.99
CA ALA A 99 -4.98 -0.88 6.17
C ALA A 99 -3.48 -0.56 6.07
N PHE A 100 -3.18 0.55 5.40
CA PHE A 100 -1.85 1.11 5.24
C PHE A 100 -1.86 2.59 5.61
N ASP A 101 -0.81 3.02 6.27
CA ASP A 101 -0.47 4.40 6.54
C ASP A 101 0.62 4.86 5.56
N LEU A 102 0.33 5.92 4.81
CA LEU A 102 1.27 6.55 3.91
C LEU A 102 1.61 7.94 4.44
N LEU A 103 2.84 8.10 4.90
CA LEU A 103 3.39 9.39 5.29
C LEU A 103 3.97 10.08 4.05
N ILE A 104 3.46 11.27 3.73
CA ILE A 104 4.08 12.19 2.77
C ILE A 104 4.76 13.30 3.55
N LEU A 105 6.06 13.42 3.37
CA LEU A 105 6.88 14.51 3.92
C LEU A 105 6.84 15.72 2.99
N GLU A 106 7.03 16.91 3.56
CA GLU A 106 7.17 18.15 2.79
C GLU A 106 8.38 18.10 1.83
N GLU A 107 8.31 18.91 0.77
CA GLU A 107 9.42 19.05 -0.17
C GLU A 107 10.61 19.66 0.58
N GLY A 108 11.71 18.90 0.69
CA GLY A 108 12.96 19.42 1.26
C GLY A 108 13.12 19.32 2.78
N GLU A 109 12.24 18.65 3.54
CA GLU A 109 12.53 18.35 4.95
C GLU A 109 13.59 17.25 5.05
N THR A 110 14.88 17.59 5.02
CA THR A 110 15.94 16.73 5.55
C THR A 110 15.56 16.33 6.97
N LEU A 111 15.50 15.03 7.26
CA LEU A 111 15.32 14.52 8.63
C LEU A 111 16.32 15.25 9.53
N ALA A 112 15.85 16.17 10.36
CA ALA A 112 16.65 16.85 11.38
C ALA A 112 16.99 15.82 12.48
N GLY A 113 17.94 14.95 12.18
CA GLY A 113 18.57 14.04 13.13
C GLY A 113 20.03 13.99 12.71
N GLU A 114 20.87 14.72 13.43
CA GLU A 114 22.09 15.35 12.90
C GLU A 114 22.28 16.68 13.62
N THR A 115 22.30 16.65 14.95
CA THR A 115 22.46 17.80 15.85
C THR A 115 23.46 18.81 15.31
N GLU A 116 22.98 20.02 15.05
CA GLU A 116 23.81 21.22 14.99
C GLU A 116 24.51 21.36 16.34
N LEU A 117 25.76 20.88 16.43
CA LEU A 117 26.65 21.31 17.50
C LEU A 117 26.98 22.76 17.22
N GLU A 118 26.29 23.60 17.97
CA GLU A 118 26.47 25.03 18.16
C GLU A 118 27.86 25.54 17.78
N SER A 119 27.82 26.58 16.94
CA SER A 119 28.84 27.60 16.78
C SER A 119 29.70 27.84 18.05
N LEU A 120 30.98 27.48 18.00
CA LEU A 120 32.01 28.19 18.76
C LEU A 120 32.73 29.16 17.83
N SER A 121 32.07 30.31 17.65
CA SER A 121 32.74 31.59 17.45
C SER A 121 33.77 31.79 18.56
N GLY A 122 35.05 31.84 18.21
CA GLY A 122 36.12 32.08 19.18
C GLY A 122 37.52 32.08 18.58
N SER A 123 37.71 32.71 17.42
CA SER A 123 39.04 33.07 16.94
C SER A 123 39.61 34.18 17.83
N GLY A 124 40.12 33.78 19.00
CA GLY A 124 40.96 34.59 19.87
C GLY A 124 42.39 34.55 19.39
N ASP A 125 42.72 35.50 18.52
CA ASP A 125 44.07 35.97 18.23
C ASP A 125 44.82 36.22 19.56
N PHE A 126 45.93 35.52 19.79
CA PHE A 126 46.82 35.81 20.92
C PHE A 126 48.21 36.14 20.38
N VAL A 127 48.38 37.40 20.02
CA VAL A 127 49.68 38.09 19.95
C VAL A 127 49.87 38.81 21.29
N PHE A 128 50.91 38.43 22.04
CA PHE A 128 51.99 39.27 22.60
C PHE A 128 52.94 38.38 23.41
#